data_AF-A0A2A4IUV0-F1
#
_entry.id   AF-A0A2A4IUV0-F1
#
_cell.length_a   1.000
_cell.length_b   1.000
_cell.length_c   1.000
_cell.angle_alpha   90.00
_cell.angle_beta   90.00
_cell.angle_gamma   90.00
#
_symmetry.space_group_name_H-M   'P 1'
#
loop_
_entity.id
_entity.type
_entity.pdbx_description
1 polymer ?
#
loop_
_entity_poly.entity_id
_entity_poly.type
_entity_poly.pdbx_seq_one_letter_code
_entity_poly.pdbx_strand_id
1 'polypeptide(L)'
;QIEIIPCKVCGDKSSGVHYGVITCEGCKGFFRRSQSTVVNYQCPRNKACVVDRVNRNRCQYCRLQKCLKLGMSRDAQIEIIPCKVCGDKSSGVHYGVITCEGCKGFFRRSQSTVVNYQCPRNKACVVDRVNRNRCQYCRLQKCLKLGMSRD
;
A
#
# COMPACT_ATOMS: atom_id res chain seq x y z
N GLN A 1 -15.33 8.07 2.85
CA GLN A 1 -14.21 7.99 3.81
C GLN A 1 -13.05 7.31 3.10
N ILE A 2 -11.87 7.94 3.02
CA ILE A 2 -10.69 7.34 2.38
C ILE A 2 -10.27 6.14 3.24
N GLU A 3 -10.34 4.94 2.70
CA GLU A 3 -9.95 3.73 3.42
C GLU A 3 -8.41 3.68 3.47
N ILE A 4 -7.83 4.26 4.53
CA ILE A 4 -6.39 4.29 4.72
C ILE A 4 -5.90 2.86 4.88
N ILE A 5 -5.06 2.39 3.96
CA ILE A 5 -4.45 1.07 4.05
C ILE A 5 -3.54 1.03 5.30
N PRO A 6 -3.83 0.20 6.31
CA PRO A 6 -3.06 0.17 7.54
C PRO A 6 -1.81 -0.70 7.38
N CYS A 7 -0.73 -0.29 8.03
CA CYS A 7 0.48 -1.07 8.21
C CYS A 7 0.15 -2.39 8.93
N LYS A 8 0.44 -3.53 8.29
CA LYS A 8 0.12 -4.85 8.86
C LYS A 8 0.85 -5.13 10.18
N VAL A 9 1.99 -4.46 10.42
CA VAL A 9 2.78 -4.63 11.65
C VAL A 9 2.18 -3.85 12.83
N CYS A 10 1.81 -2.58 12.65
CA CYS A 10 1.46 -1.69 13.77
C CYS A 10 0.14 -0.92 13.61
N GLY A 11 -0.57 -1.07 12.49
CA GLY A 11 -1.84 -0.38 12.23
C GLY A 11 -1.72 1.09 11.82
N ASP A 12 -0.52 1.68 11.86
CA ASP A 12 -0.28 3.06 11.38
C ASP A 12 -0.52 3.20 9.86
N LYS A 13 -0.64 4.43 9.34
CA LYS A 13 -0.82 4.69 7.89
C LYS A 13 0.32 4.05 7.09
N SER A 14 -0.01 3.14 6.16
CA SER A 14 0.99 2.52 5.29
C SER A 14 1.49 3.52 4.23
N SER A 15 2.76 3.41 3.88
CA SER A 15 3.37 4.12 2.75
C SER A 15 3.54 3.23 1.51
N GLY A 16 3.16 1.97 1.60
CA GLY A 16 3.36 0.99 0.54
C GLY A 16 3.79 -0.38 1.03
N VAL A 17 4.30 -1.16 0.09
CA VAL A 17 4.78 -2.52 0.33
C VAL A 17 6.29 -2.45 0.46
N HIS A 18 6.80 -2.87 1.61
CA HIS A 18 8.22 -2.88 1.89
C HIS A 18 8.59 -4.28 2.38
N TYR A 19 9.65 -4.86 1.81
CA TYR A 19 10.09 -6.20 2.17
C TYR A 19 8.97 -7.26 2.04
N GLY A 20 8.11 -7.13 1.03
CA GLY A 20 6.99 -8.05 0.77
C GLY A 20 5.69 -7.75 1.53
N VAL A 21 5.66 -6.78 2.47
CA VAL A 21 4.50 -6.53 3.32
C VAL A 21 4.07 -5.06 3.30
N ILE A 22 2.76 -4.82 3.28
CA ILE A 22 2.16 -3.49 3.46
C ILE A 22 2.54 -2.93 4.83
N THR A 23 3.41 -1.93 4.85
CA THR A 23 3.95 -1.35 6.10
C THR A 23 4.04 0.16 6.03
N CYS A 24 4.24 0.80 7.18
CA CYS A 24 4.58 2.22 7.27
C CYS A 24 6.10 2.41 7.21
N GLU A 25 6.57 3.63 6.95
CA GLU A 25 8.01 3.97 6.93
C GLU A 25 8.71 3.60 8.25
N GLY A 26 8.00 3.72 9.37
CA GLY A 26 8.55 3.34 10.68
C GLY A 26 8.88 1.84 10.80
N CYS A 27 8.02 0.96 10.28
CA CYS A 27 8.26 -0.49 10.33
C CYS A 27 9.23 -0.96 9.24
N LYS A 28 9.20 -0.33 8.06
CA LYS A 28 10.22 -0.49 7.02
C LYS A 28 11.62 -0.17 7.55
N GLY A 29 11.80 1.02 8.13
CA GLY A 29 13.10 1.46 8.63
C GLY A 29 13.59 0.64 9.81
N PHE A 30 12.67 0.23 10.70
CA PHE A 30 12.98 -0.70 11.79
C PHE A 30 13.50 -2.03 11.24
N PHE A 31 12.74 -2.69 10.37
CA PHE A 31 13.13 -3.99 9.80
C PHE A 31 14.46 -3.92 9.06
N ARG A 32 14.70 -2.87 8.26
CA ARG A 32 15.97 -2.64 7.57
C ARG A 32 17.15 -2.68 8.54
N ARG A 33 17.08 -1.92 9.64
CA ARG A 33 18.14 -1.84 10.65
C ARG A 33 18.35 -3.18 11.36
N SER A 34 17.26 -3.87 11.71
CA SER A 34 17.31 -5.18 12.38
C SER A 34 17.93 -6.29 11.53
N GLN A 35 18.02 -6.11 10.21
CA GLN A 35 18.67 -7.06 9.30
C GLN A 35 20.10 -6.65 8.92
N SER A 36 20.50 -5.40 9.14
CA SER A 36 21.83 -4.90 8.77
C SER A 36 22.90 -5.18 9.82
N THR A 37 22.50 -5.44 11.06
CA THR A 37 23.41 -5.73 12.16
C THR A 37 22.91 -6.94 12.92
N VAL A 38 23.82 -7.67 13.55
CA VAL A 38 23.44 -8.69 14.54
C VAL A 38 22.76 -7.97 15.70
N VAL A 39 21.44 -8.13 15.81
CA VAL A 39 20.64 -7.52 16.88
C VAL A 39 20.19 -8.59 17.86
N ASN A 40 20.58 -8.44 19.12
CA ASN A 40 20.12 -9.30 20.22
C ASN A 40 18.98 -8.61 20.97
N TYR A 41 17.86 -8.37 20.30
CA TYR A 41 16.69 -7.81 20.98
C TYR A 41 16.15 -8.80 22.01
N GLN A 42 15.93 -8.33 23.23
CA GLN A 42 15.27 -9.11 24.28
C GLN A 42 13.87 -8.57 24.55
N CYS A 43 12.94 -9.47 24.88
CA CYS A 43 11.62 -9.04 25.32
C CYS A 43 11.68 -8.75 26.83
N PRO A 44 11.22 -7.58 27.30
CA PRO A 44 11.15 -7.30 28.74
C PRO A 44 9.97 -7.99 29.44
N ARG A 45 9.20 -8.82 28.71
CA ARG A 45 7.96 -9.47 29.14
C ARG A 45 7.93 -10.90 28.58
N ASN A 46 6.74 -11.48 28.47
CA ASN A 46 6.48 -12.84 28.00
C ASN A 46 6.53 -13.06 26.47
N LYS A 47 7.28 -12.25 25.72
CA LYS A 47 7.36 -12.35 24.24
C LYS A 47 6.02 -12.20 23.49
N ALA A 48 4.98 -11.68 24.14
CA ALA A 48 3.65 -11.48 23.58
C ALA A 48 3.19 -10.00 23.62
N CYS A 49 4.12 -9.05 23.51
CA CYS A 49 3.80 -7.63 23.52
C CYS A 49 2.90 -7.24 22.32
N VAL A 50 1.82 -6.50 22.59
CA VAL A 50 1.03 -5.86 21.54
C VAL A 50 1.88 -4.84 20.78
N VAL A 51 1.84 -4.94 19.44
CA VAL A 51 2.52 -4.02 18.52
C VAL A 51 1.46 -3.24 17.76
N ASP A 52 1.24 -2.01 18.19
CA ASP A 52 0.32 -1.03 17.61
C ASP A 52 1.04 0.32 17.36
N ARG A 53 0.33 1.34 16.86
CA ARG A 53 0.92 2.64 16.50
C ARG A 53 1.60 3.32 17.68
N VAL A 54 1.06 3.18 18.89
CA VAL A 54 1.53 3.84 20.12
C VAL A 54 2.67 3.05 20.76
N ASN A 55 2.56 1.73 20.79
CA ASN A 55 3.41 0.85 21.58
C ASN A 55 4.50 0.15 20.78
N ARG A 56 4.56 0.31 19.45
CA ARG A 56 5.53 -0.38 18.57
C ARG A 56 7.00 -0.22 18.97
N ASN A 57 7.37 0.84 19.69
CA ASN A 57 8.75 1.04 20.12
C ASN A 57 9.07 0.43 21.50
N ARG A 58 8.07 -0.01 22.27
CA ARG A 58 8.26 -0.55 23.65
C ARG A 58 8.94 -1.91 23.69
N CYS A 59 8.88 -2.70 22.61
CA CYS A 59 9.54 -4.00 22.55
C CYS A 59 10.00 -4.31 21.13
N GLN A 60 11.30 -4.13 20.90
CA GLN A 60 11.93 -4.39 19.59
C GLN A 60 11.87 -5.88 19.23
N TYR A 61 12.03 -6.79 20.20
CA TYR A 61 11.91 -8.23 19.98
C TYR A 61 10.55 -8.58 19.37
N CYS A 62 9.43 -8.23 20.03
CA CYS A 62 8.10 -8.58 19.55
C CYS A 62 7.75 -7.88 18.23
N ARG A 63 8.25 -6.65 18.02
CA ARG A 63 8.09 -5.95 16.75
C ARG A 63 8.79 -6.68 15.61
N LEU A 64 10.05 -7.10 15.79
CA LEU A 64 10.80 -7.83 14.78
C LEU A 64 10.16 -9.20 14.50
N GLN A 65 9.78 -9.93 15.55
CA GLN A 65 9.07 -11.20 15.40
C GLN A 65 7.75 -11.05 14.64
N LYS A 66 6.99 -9.97 14.89
CA LYS A 66 5.78 -9.69 14.12
C LYS A 66 6.08 -9.36 12.66
N CYS A 67 7.15 -8.61 12.36
CA CYS A 67 7.59 -8.37 10.99
C CYS A 67 7.89 -9.68 10.25
N LEU A 68 8.69 -10.55 10.86
CA LEU A 68 9.08 -11.85 10.29
C LEU A 68 7.86 -12.77 10.11
N LYS A 69 6.98 -12.86 11.11
CA LYS A 69 5.74 -13.65 11.05
C LYS A 69 4.80 -13.21 9.92
N LEU A 70 4.80 -11.92 9.59
CA LEU A 70 4.02 -11.38 8.47
C LEU A 70 4.70 -11.59 7.10
N GLY A 71 5.88 -12.21 7.07
CA GLY A 71 6.62 -12.51 5.84
C GLY A 71 7.56 -11.40 5.38
N MET A 72 7.94 -10.44 6.24
CA MET A 72 8.95 -9.45 5.85
C MET A 72 10.30 -10.14 5.61
N SER A 73 10.85 -9.98 4.41
CA SER A 73 12.17 -10.54 4.03
C SER A 73 12.96 -9.60 3.12
N ARG A 74 14.29 -9.67 3.17
CA ARG A 74 15.18 -8.99 2.21
C ARG A 74 15.06 -9.61 0.82
N ASP A 75 14.92 -10.93 0.79
CA ASP A 75 14.79 -11.72 -0.42
C ASP A 75 13.33 -11.88 -0.83
N ALA A 76 12.42 -11.14 -0.20
CA ALA A 76 11.03 -11.11 -0.60
C ALA A 76 10.97 -10.71 -2.07
N GLN A 77 10.75 -11.69 -2.94
CA GLN A 77 10.22 -11.43 -4.26
C GLN A 77 8.91 -10.70 -3.99
N ILE A 78 8.85 -9.42 -4.36
CA ILE A 78 7.62 -8.64 -4.21
C ILE A 78 6.60 -9.39 -5.06
N GLU A 79 5.74 -10.20 -4.42
CA GLU A 79 4.57 -10.77 -5.08
C GLU A 79 3.93 -9.61 -5.82
N ILE A 80 3.70 -9.79 -7.12
CA ILE A 80 3.22 -8.71 -7.96
C ILE A 80 1.81 -8.37 -7.49
N ILE A 81 1.70 -7.38 -6.60
CA ILE A 81 0.40 -6.95 -6.12
C ILE A 81 -0.29 -6.26 -7.29
N PRO A 82 -1.48 -6.73 -7.71
CA PRO A 82 -2.17 -6.13 -8.83
C PRO A 82 -2.73 -4.76 -8.44
N CYS A 83 -2.62 -3.81 -9.37
CA CYS A 83 -3.25 -2.51 -9.30
C CYS A 83 -4.75 -2.67 -9.11
N LYS A 84 -5.31 -2.11 -8.03
CA LYS A 84 -6.75 -2.25 -7.73
C LYS A 84 -7.66 -1.65 -8.81
N VAL A 85 -7.15 -0.68 -9.58
CA VAL A 85 -7.91 -0.04 -10.67
C VAL A 85 -7.94 -0.90 -11.94
N CYS A 86 -6.81 -1.45 -12.39
CA CYS A 86 -6.72 -2.10 -13.71
C CYS A 86 -6.07 -3.50 -13.72
N GLY A 87 -5.61 -4.01 -12.58
CA GLY A 87 -4.98 -5.33 -12.48
C GLY A 87 -3.54 -5.41 -12.96
N ASP A 88 -2.97 -4.35 -13.54
CA ASP A 88 -1.56 -4.28 -13.93
C ASP A 88 -0.61 -4.33 -12.71
N LYS A 89 0.69 -4.59 -12.90
CA LYS A 89 1.67 -4.63 -11.81
C LYS A 89 1.69 -3.30 -11.04
N SER A 90 1.42 -3.36 -9.73
CA SER A 90 1.52 -2.17 -8.89
C SER A 90 2.97 -1.78 -8.64
N SER A 91 3.20 -0.48 -8.50
CA SER A 91 4.45 0.11 -8.04
C SER A 91 4.39 0.59 -6.58
N GLY A 92 3.25 0.40 -5.91
CA GLY A 92 3.02 0.83 -4.53
C GLY A 92 1.64 1.44 -4.30
N VAL A 93 1.52 2.16 -3.19
CA VAL A 93 0.31 2.90 -2.80
C VAL A 93 0.43 4.32 -3.33
N HIS A 94 -0.52 4.72 -4.19
CA HIS A 94 -0.61 6.08 -4.71
C HIS A 94 -2.00 6.61 -4.41
N TYR A 95 -2.07 7.82 -3.86
CA TYR A 95 -3.35 8.47 -3.52
C TYR A 95 -4.23 7.59 -2.60
N GLY A 96 -3.62 6.82 -1.70
CA GLY A 96 -4.32 5.94 -0.77
C GLY A 96 -4.61 4.52 -1.28
N VAL A 97 -4.37 4.21 -2.56
CA VAL A 97 -4.73 2.91 -3.16
C VAL A 97 -3.53 2.23 -3.82
N ILE A 98 -3.43 0.91 -3.70
CA ILE A 98 -2.43 0.11 -4.41
C ILE A 98 -2.70 0.19 -5.92
N THR A 99 -1.82 0.88 -6.65
CA THR A 99 -2.00 1.15 -8.07
C THR A 99 -0.69 1.04 -8.84
N CYS A 100 -0.78 0.94 -10.17
CA CYS A 100 0.37 1.04 -11.07
C CYS A 100 0.67 2.50 -11.41
N GLU A 101 1.87 2.78 -11.94
CA GLU A 101 2.25 4.13 -12.41
C GLU A 101 1.27 4.71 -13.44
N GLY A 102 0.68 3.86 -14.28
CA GLY A 102 -0.32 4.29 -15.27
C GLY A 102 -1.60 4.85 -14.63
N CYS A 103 -2.11 4.21 -13.58
CA CYS A 103 -3.32 4.68 -12.87
C CYS A 103 -3.03 5.84 -11.91
N LYS A 104 -1.85 5.87 -11.29
CA LYS A 104 -1.34 7.02 -10.56
C LYS A 104 -1.29 8.26 -11.46
N GLY A 105 -0.61 8.16 -12.61
CA GLY A 105 -0.44 9.29 -13.54
C GLY A 105 -1.77 9.76 -14.14
N PHE A 106 -2.66 8.82 -14.48
CA PHE A 106 -4.01 9.14 -14.93
C PHE A 106 -4.78 9.94 -13.87
N PHE A 107 -4.88 9.42 -12.65
CA PHE A 107 -5.59 10.10 -11.56
C PHE A 107 -5.02 11.49 -11.27
N ARG A 108 -3.69 11.63 -11.24
CA ARG A 108 -3.03 12.92 -11.06
C ARG A 108 -3.50 13.97 -12.06
N ARG A 109 -3.55 13.61 -13.35
CA ARG A 109 -3.99 14.51 -14.44
C ARG A 109 -5.47 14.84 -14.33
N SER A 110 -6.30 13.85 -14.01
CA SER A 110 -7.74 14.03 -13.86
C SER A 110 -8.16 14.92 -12.68
N GLN A 111 -7.24 15.16 -11.73
CA GLN A 111 -7.45 16.04 -10.57
C GLN A 111 -6.72 17.40 -10.73
N SER A 112 -5.86 17.57 -11.73
CA SER A 112 -5.11 18.83 -11.94
C SER A 112 -5.87 19.84 -12.79
N THR A 113 -6.86 19.41 -13.58
CA THR A 113 -7.66 20.27 -14.46
C THR A 113 -9.11 19.84 -14.39
N VAL A 114 -10.03 20.75 -14.75
CA VAL A 114 -11.42 20.37 -14.98
C VAL A 114 -11.46 19.43 -16.17
N VAL A 115 -11.88 18.18 -15.94
CA VAL A 115 -11.99 17.15 -16.97
C VAL A 115 -13.45 16.79 -17.18
N ASN A 116 -13.91 16.88 -18.43
CA ASN A 116 -15.27 16.51 -18.83
C ASN A 116 -15.28 15.14 -19.52
N TYR A 117 -14.77 14.11 -18.83
CA TYR A 117 -14.79 12.77 -19.40
C TYR A 117 -16.23 12.27 -19.57
N GLN A 118 -16.55 11.75 -20.74
CA GLN A 118 -17.83 11.11 -21.04
C GLN A 118 -17.63 9.61 -21.26
N CYS A 119 -18.61 8.81 -20.84
CA CYS A 119 -18.60 7.39 -21.17
C CYS A 119 -19.19 7.20 -22.57
N PRO A 120 -18.50 6.51 -23.50
CA PRO A 120 -19.05 6.20 -24.82
C PRO A 120 -20.08 5.05 -24.79
N ARG A 121 -20.46 4.56 -23.61
CA ARG A 121 -21.34 3.41 -23.38
C ARG A 121 -22.23 3.69 -22.16
N ASN A 122 -22.70 2.64 -21.49
CA ASN A 122 -23.60 2.66 -20.34
C ASN A 122 -22.93 2.94 -18.96
N LYS A 123 -21.76 3.59 -18.91
CA LYS A 123 -21.02 3.86 -17.66
C LYS A 123 -20.60 2.62 -16.85
N ALA A 124 -20.63 1.42 -17.45
CA ALA A 124 -20.22 0.15 -16.83
C ALA A 124 -19.02 -0.51 -17.54
N CYS A 125 -18.13 0.28 -18.15
CA CYS A 125 -16.97 -0.27 -18.86
C CYS A 125 -16.01 -1.02 -17.91
N VAL A 126 -15.59 -2.22 -18.31
CA VAL A 126 -14.52 -2.95 -17.63
C VAL A 126 -13.20 -2.18 -17.75
N VAL A 127 -12.55 -2.00 -16.60
CA VAL A 127 -11.23 -1.34 -16.49
C VAL A 127 -10.22 -2.40 -16.06
N ASP A 128 -9.46 -2.88 -17.04
CA ASP A 128 -8.39 -3.88 -16.91
C ASP A 128 -7.09 -3.37 -17.56
N ARG A 129 -6.01 -4.18 -17.56
CA ARG A 129 -4.69 -3.75 -18.06
C ARG A 129 -4.70 -3.38 -19.54
N VAL A 130 -5.57 -4.03 -20.32
CA VAL A 130 -5.68 -3.89 -21.78
C VAL A 130 -6.58 -2.72 -22.15
N ASN A 131 -7.68 -2.55 -21.42
CA ASN A 131 -8.79 -1.68 -21.80
C ASN A 131 -8.87 -0.39 -20.97
N ARG A 132 -7.99 -0.20 -19.97
CA ARG A 132 -8.00 0.98 -19.08
C ARG A 132 -8.01 2.33 -19.79
N ASN A 133 -7.52 2.43 -21.03
CA ASN A 133 -7.51 3.69 -21.78
C ASN A 133 -8.77 3.92 -22.64
N ARG A 134 -9.64 2.91 -22.81
CA ARG A 134 -10.82 2.99 -23.69
C ARG A 134 -11.95 3.88 -23.15
N CYS A 135 -12.01 4.09 -21.83
CA CYS A 135 -13.02 4.95 -21.22
C CYS A 135 -12.46 5.66 -19.98
N GLN A 136 -12.06 6.92 -20.18
CA GLN A 136 -11.52 7.75 -19.09
C GLN A 136 -12.55 8.01 -17.99
N TYR A 137 -13.84 8.17 -18.34
CA TYR A 137 -14.92 8.31 -17.37
C TYR A 137 -14.96 7.12 -16.40
N CYS A 138 -15.13 5.89 -16.92
CA CYS A 138 -15.23 4.71 -16.07
C CYS A 138 -13.93 4.43 -15.29
N ARG A 139 -12.77 4.74 -15.89
CA ARG A 139 -11.48 4.63 -15.18
C ARG A 139 -11.41 5.59 -13.99
N LEU A 140 -11.78 6.86 -14.16
CA LEU A 140 -11.78 7.86 -13.08
C LEU A 140 -12.80 7.50 -12.01
N GLN A 141 -14.02 7.11 -12.41
CA GLN A 141 -15.04 6.66 -11.46
C GLN A 141 -14.56 5.46 -10.65
N LYS A 142 -13.86 4.49 -11.27
CA LYS A 142 -13.26 3.37 -10.53
C LYS A 142 -12.16 3.83 -9.58
N CYS A 143 -11.30 4.77 -9.96
CA CYS A 143 -10.30 5.36 -9.06
C CYS A 143 -10.96 5.96 -7.80
N LEU A 144 -11.97 6.81 -7.99
CA LEU A 144 -12.70 7.48 -6.91
C LEU A 144 -13.46 6.48 -6.03
N LYS A 145 -14.13 5.50 -6.64
CA LYS A 145 -14.84 4.43 -5.93
C LYS A 145 -13.92 3.59 -5.03
N LEU A 146 -12.68 3.39 -5.46
CA LEU A 146 -11.65 2.70 -4.67
C LEU A 146 -11.01 3.59 -3.60
N GLY A 147 -11.40 4.87 -3.50
CA GLY A 147 -10.93 5.80 -2.49
C GLY A 147 -9.65 6.55 -2.87
N MET A 148 -9.28 6.64 -4.16
CA MET A 148 -8.14 7.47 -4.55
C MET A 148 -8.43 8.95 -4.26
N SER A 149 -7.56 9.62 -3.49
CA SER A 149 -7.67 11.04 -3.14
C SER A 149 -6.31 11.74 -3.05
N ARG A 150 -6.30 13.08 -3.20
CA ARG A 150 -5.12 13.92 -2.92
C ARG A 150 -4.94 14.21 -1.43
N ASP A 151 -5.99 14.04 -0.64
CA ASP A 151 -6.06 14.36 0.78
C ASP A 151 -5.57 13.23 1.69
#